data_AF-X1T5B4-F1
#
_entry.id   AF-X1T5B4-F1
#
_cell.length_a   1.000
_cell.length_b   1.000
_cell.length_c   1.000
_cell.angle_alpha   90.00
_cell.angle_beta   90.00
_cell.angle_gamma   90.00
#
_symmetry.space_group_name_H-M   'P 1'
#
loop_
_entity.id
_entity.type
_entity.pdbx_description
1 polymer ?
#
loop_
_entity_poly.entity_id
_entity_poly.type
_entity_poly.pdbx_seq_one_letter_code
_entity_poly.pdbx_strand_id
1 'polypeptide(L)'
;LKRRENNTYYVDDYEEFKQIVEGDGGFIYAHWDGTSETELKIKEETKATIRCIPVNNKPEKGKCIYSGKPSTQRVIFAKAY
;
A
#
# COMPACT_ATOMS: atom_id res chain seq x y z
N LEU A 1 15.64 -3.43 19.02
CA LEU A 1 15.30 -3.37 17.58
C LEU A 1 14.04 -4.18 17.20
N LYS A 2 13.02 -4.28 18.07
CA LYS A 2 11.82 -5.17 17.87
C LYS A 2 10.54 -4.44 17.39
N ARG A 3 10.65 -3.31 16.70
CA ARG A 3 9.48 -2.49 16.28
C ARG A 3 9.25 -2.43 14.77
N ARG A 4 10.18 -2.95 13.96
CA ARG A 4 10.12 -2.84 12.49
C ARG A 4 9.52 -4.05 11.79
N GLU A 5 9.68 -5.25 12.35
CA GLU A 5 9.27 -6.49 11.67
C GLU A 5 7.78 -6.82 11.84
N ASN A 6 7.16 -6.39 12.93
CA ASN A 6 5.75 -6.74 13.24
C ASN A 6 4.69 -5.80 12.65
N ASN A 7 5.06 -4.68 12.02
CA ASN A 7 4.10 -3.71 11.47
C ASN A 7 4.08 -3.77 9.94
N THR A 8 4.12 -4.98 9.38
CA THR A 8 3.98 -5.21 7.94
C THR A 8 2.65 -5.89 7.68
N TYR A 9 1.85 -5.31 6.79
CA TYR A 9 0.53 -5.80 6.44
C TYR A 9 0.42 -6.01 4.94
N TYR A 10 -0.28 -7.07 4.53
CA TYR A 10 -0.56 -7.37 3.13
C TYR A 10 -2.06 -7.27 2.94
N VAL A 11 -2.50 -6.35 2.08
CA VAL A 11 -3.92 -6.11 1.85
C VAL A 11 -4.21 -6.09 0.37
N ASP A 12 -5.38 -6.62 0.04
CA ASP A 12 -5.93 -6.65 -1.32
C ASP A 12 -7.22 -5.79 -1.42
N ASP A 13 -7.75 -5.35 -0.29
CA ASP A 13 -8.94 -4.51 -0.17
C ASP A 13 -8.61 -3.10 0.37
N TYR A 14 -9.26 -2.08 -0.21
CA TYR A 14 -9.05 -0.69 0.19
C TYR A 14 -9.65 -0.34 1.56
N GLU A 15 -10.69 -1.03 2.00
CA GLU A 15 -11.25 -0.83 3.35
C GLU A 15 -10.29 -1.29 4.43
N GLU A 16 -9.70 -2.48 4.26
CA GLU A 16 -8.69 -3.01 5.17
C GLU A 16 -7.43 -2.13 5.18
N PHE A 17 -7.01 -1.66 3.99
CA PHE A 17 -5.95 -0.65 3.87
C PHE A 17 -6.22 0.57 4.74
N LYS A 18 -7.43 1.16 4.66
CA LYS A 18 -7.80 2.33 5.46
C LYS A 18 -7.75 2.06 6.95
N GLN A 19 -8.34 0.95 7.40
CA GLN A 19 -8.34 0.57 8.81
C GLN A 19 -6.92 0.48 9.39
N ILE A 20 -5.98 -0.09 8.64
CA ILE A 20 -4.59 -0.23 9.07
C ILE A 20 -3.86 1.11 9.06
N VAL A 21 -4.09 1.96 8.06
CA VAL A 21 -3.51 3.32 7.99
C VAL A 21 -4.00 4.21 9.13
N GLU A 22 -5.28 4.07 9.52
CA GLU A 22 -5.89 4.86 10.61
C GLU A 22 -5.56 4.35 12.01
N GLY A 23 -5.38 3.03 12.18
CA GLY A 23 -5.04 2.39 13.45
C GLY A 23 -3.56 2.52 13.82
N ASP A 24 -2.90 1.38 14.06
CA ASP A 24 -1.48 1.32 14.47
C ASP A 24 -0.49 1.84 13.40
N GLY A 25 -0.93 1.91 12.13
CA GLY A 25 -0.07 2.25 11.01
C GLY A 25 1.04 1.22 10.78
N GLY A 26 1.85 1.45 9.74
CA GLY A 26 2.95 0.54 9.41
C GLY A 26 3.31 0.56 7.93
N PHE A 27 3.97 -0.51 7.50
CA PHE A 27 4.27 -0.81 6.11
C PHE A 27 3.16 -1.67 5.53
N ILE A 28 2.45 -1.14 4.55
CA ILE A 28 1.30 -1.82 3.95
C ILE A 28 1.66 -2.17 2.51
N TYR A 29 1.74 -3.47 2.22
CA TYR A 29 1.95 -4.02 0.90
C TYR A 29 0.61 -4.17 0.20
N ALA A 30 0.38 -3.31 -0.78
CA ALA A 30 -0.84 -3.32 -1.55
C ALA A 30 -0.54 -3.22 -3.05
N HIS A 31 -1.44 -3.76 -3.85
CA HIS A 31 -1.36 -3.62 -5.29
C HIS A 31 -1.68 -2.19 -5.72
N TRP A 32 -0.84 -1.66 -6.59
CA TRP A 32 -0.99 -0.33 -7.19
C TRP A 32 -0.86 -0.43 -8.71
N ASP A 33 -1.68 0.35 -9.42
CA ASP A 33 -1.75 0.32 -10.89
C ASP A 33 -0.70 1.19 -11.59
N GLY A 34 0.17 1.88 -10.85
CA GLY A 34 1.23 2.71 -11.43
C GLY A 34 0.80 4.13 -11.79
N THR A 35 -0.46 4.52 -11.54
CA THR A 35 -0.96 5.86 -11.86
C THR A 35 -0.89 6.81 -10.67
N SER A 36 -0.49 8.04 -10.97
CA SER A 36 -0.48 9.14 -10.00
C SER A 36 -1.88 9.50 -9.49
N GLU A 37 -2.92 9.29 -10.29
CA GLU A 37 -4.31 9.55 -9.89
C GLU A 37 -4.72 8.71 -8.67
N THR A 38 -4.42 7.40 -8.71
CA THR A 38 -4.69 6.50 -7.60
C THR A 38 -3.87 6.88 -6.37
N GLU A 39 -2.59 7.21 -6.55
CA GLU A 39 -1.72 7.64 -5.45
C GLU A 39 -2.25 8.90 -4.75
N LEU A 40 -2.66 9.91 -5.55
CA LEU A 40 -3.22 11.16 -5.04
C LEU A 40 -4.49 10.91 -4.23
N LYS A 41 -5.41 10.09 -4.75
CA LYS A 41 -6.65 9.76 -4.04
C LYS A 41 -6.41 9.03 -2.72
N ILE A 42 -5.53 8.02 -2.73
CA ILE A 42 -5.12 7.31 -1.50
C ILE A 42 -4.51 8.29 -0.50
N LYS A 43 -3.66 9.22 -0.96
CA LYS A 43 -3.05 10.24 -0.11
C LYS A 43 -4.08 11.22 0.45
N GLU A 44 -5.06 11.66 -0.33
CA GLU A 44 -6.10 12.57 0.13
C GLU A 44 -7.02 11.91 1.15
N GLU A 45 -7.41 10.65 0.93
CA GLU A 45 -8.31 9.91 1.82
C GLU A 45 -7.62 9.39 3.09
N THR A 46 -6.37 8.92 2.98
CA THR A 46 -5.71 8.18 4.07
C THR A 46 -4.43 8.85 4.60
N LYS A 47 -3.91 9.86 3.88
CA LYS A 47 -2.58 10.47 4.10
C LYS A 47 -1.40 9.50 3.94
N ALA A 48 -1.64 8.28 3.48
CA ALA A 48 -0.58 7.34 3.14
C ALA A 48 0.01 7.64 1.76
N THR A 49 1.32 7.44 1.62
CA THR A 49 2.05 7.57 0.36
C THR A 49 2.94 6.36 0.10
N ILE A 50 3.30 6.15 -1.16
CA ILE A 50 4.22 5.08 -1.55
C ILE A 50 5.61 5.43 -1.03
N ARG A 51 6.16 4.59 -0.15
CA ARG A 51 7.49 4.77 0.44
C ARG A 51 8.57 4.06 -0.34
N CYS A 52 8.24 2.89 -0.89
CA CYS A 52 9.20 2.08 -1.62
C CYS A 52 8.46 1.13 -2.58
N ILE A 53 9.03 0.98 -3.78
CA ILE A 53 8.62 -0.01 -4.77
C ILE A 53 9.72 -1.08 -4.77
N PRO A 54 9.45 -2.29 -4.26
CA PRO A 54 10.48 -3.31 -4.11
C PRO A 54 10.89 -3.87 -5.47
N VAL A 55 12.08 -3.49 -5.94
CA VAL A 55 12.59 -3.77 -7.30
C VAL A 55 12.89 -5.25 -7.55
N ASN A 56 13.11 -6.03 -6.49
CA ASN A 56 13.47 -7.45 -6.57
C ASN A 56 12.39 -8.38 -5.97
N ASN A 57 11.15 -7.89 -5.89
CA ASN A 57 10.05 -8.70 -5.37
C ASN A 57 9.55 -9.71 -6.41
N LYS A 58 8.93 -10.80 -5.96
CA LYS A 58 8.24 -11.71 -6.87
C LYS A 58 7.13 -10.95 -7.59
N PRO A 59 7.08 -10.94 -8.94
CA PRO A 59 6.00 -10.32 -9.67
C PRO A 59 4.70 -11.07 -9.34
N GLU A 60 3.83 -10.40 -8.61
CA GLU A 60 2.53 -10.93 -8.22
C GLU A 60 1.46 -10.18 -9.03
N LYS A 61 0.71 -10.95 -9.82
CA LYS A 61 -0.43 -10.40 -10.56
C LYS A 61 -1.58 -10.23 -9.59
N GLY A 62 -2.01 -8.99 -9.42
CA GLY A 62 -3.17 -8.64 -8.61
C GLY A 62 -3.97 -7.53 -9.24
N LYS A 63 -4.86 -6.93 -8.45
CA LYS A 63 -5.64 -5.76 -8.85
C LYS A 63 -5.34 -4.63 -7.88
N CYS A 64 -5.22 -3.43 -8.41
CA CYS A 64 -5.05 -2.25 -7.58
C CYS A 64 -6.19 -2.13 -6.58
N ILE A 65 -5.84 -1.92 -5.31
CA ILE A 65 -6.80 -1.85 -4.20
C ILE A 65 -7.87 -0.76 -4.43
N TYR A 66 -7.51 0.29 -5.15
CA TYR A 66 -8.36 1.46 -5.36
C TYR A 66 -9.06 1.45 -6.72
N SER A 67 -8.30 1.31 -7.80
CA SER A 67 -8.81 1.44 -9.17
C SER A 67 -9.32 0.12 -9.76
N GLY A 68 -9.02 -1.03 -9.13
CA GLY A 68 -9.34 -2.36 -9.67
C GLY A 68 -8.56 -2.75 -10.93
N LYS A 69 -7.68 -1.87 -11.44
CA LYS A 69 -6.84 -2.11 -12.60
C LYS A 69 -5.80 -3.23 -12.32
N PRO A 70 -5.34 -3.96 -13.35
CA PRO A 70 -4.32 -4.98 -13.17
C PRO A 70 -3.03 -4.37 -12.63
N SER A 71 -2.43 -5.04 -11.64
CA SER A 71 -1.15 -4.68 -11.03
C SER A 71 -0.20 -5.87 -11.15
N THR A 72 1.08 -5.58 -11.38
CA THR A 72 2.13 -6.60 -11.59
C THR A 72 2.99 -6.86 -10.36
N GLN A 73 2.84 -6.04 -9.31
CA GLN A 73 3.60 -6.15 -8.07
C GLN A 73 2.91 -5.36 -6.94
N ARG A 74 3.22 -5.70 -5.69
CA ARG A 74 2.81 -4.92 -4.51
C ARG A 74 3.84 -3.82 -4.22
N VAL A 75 3.34 -2.65 -3.83
CA VAL A 75 4.14 -1.50 -3.39
C VAL A 75 3.91 -1.24 -1.91
N ILE A 76 4.87 -0.57 -1.27
CA ILE A 76 4.83 -0.30 0.16
C ILE A 76 4.27 1.09 0.39
N PHE A 77 3.10 1.14 1.02
CA PHE A 77 2.49 2.36 1.54
C PHE A 77 2.84 2.55 3.01
N ALA A 78 3.03 3.80 3.42
CA ALA A 78 3.03 4.17 4.83
C ALA A 78 2.50 5.60 4.99
N LYS A 79 1.96 5.90 6.18
CA LYS A 79 1.56 7.24 6.56
C LYS A 79 2.80 8.07 6.91
N ALA A 80 2.98 9.21 6.24
CA ALA A 80 3.97 10.20 6.67
C ALA A 80 3.37 11.01 7.84
N TYR A 81 4.12 11.08 8.95
CA TYR A 81 3.77 11.88 10.12
C TYR A 81 3.73 13.37 9.80
#